data_AF-A0A7V8NSD8-F1
#
_entry.id   AF-A0A7V8NSD8-F1
#
_cell.length_a   1.000
_cell.length_b   1.000
_cell.length_c   1.000
_cell.angle_alpha   90.00
_cell.angle_beta   90.00
_cell.angle_gamma   90.00
#
_symmetry.space_group_name_H-M   'P 1'
#
loop_
_entity.id
_entity.type
_entity.pdbx_description
1 polymer ?
#
loop_
_entity_poly.entity_id
_entity_poly.type
_entity_poly.pdbx_seq_one_letter_code
_entity_poly.pdbx_strand_id
1 'polypeptide(L)'
;PDLWSPWPSYPAVYFFLAHGGVVTASAVLVFGRIQPLRRGALWRSYALLTAYTMVLGAFNGVVGANYMYLCRKPRNPSLLDWLGPWPIYLAGGAGVGFVLFWLLWLPLRPRAPTSRQAGS
;
A
#
# COMPACT_ATOMS: atom_id res chain seq x y z
N PRO A 1 9.10 -7.00 -6.82
CA PRO A 1 9.43 -8.24 -7.59
C PRO A 1 8.14 -8.81 -8.16
N ASP A 2 8.17 -9.35 -9.37
CA ASP A 2 7.01 -10.04 -9.92
C ASP A 2 7.08 -11.52 -9.60
N LEU A 3 5.91 -12.15 -9.42
CA LEU A 3 5.84 -13.59 -9.30
C LEU A 3 6.04 -14.20 -10.70
N TRP A 4 7.17 -14.86 -10.88
CA TRP A 4 7.69 -15.37 -12.15
C TRP A 4 7.73 -16.90 -12.17
N SER A 5 7.40 -17.55 -11.05
CA SER A 5 7.36 -19.00 -10.92
C SER A 5 6.11 -19.43 -10.15
N PRO A 6 5.44 -20.52 -10.55
CA PRO A 6 4.22 -20.99 -9.89
C PRO A 6 4.53 -21.52 -8.48
N TRP A 7 3.51 -21.55 -7.64
CA TRP A 7 3.57 -22.26 -6.35
C TRP A 7 3.57 -23.79 -6.65
N PRO A 8 4.42 -24.67 -6.04
CA PRO A 8 5.28 -24.41 -4.91
C PRO A 8 6.80 -24.22 -5.12
N SER A 9 7.19 -23.37 -6.09
CA SER A 9 8.61 -23.10 -6.36
C SER A 9 9.32 -22.25 -5.29
N TYR A 10 10.64 -22.40 -5.18
CA TYR A 10 11.48 -21.58 -4.29
C TYR A 10 11.29 -20.06 -4.50
N PRO A 11 11.29 -19.51 -5.74
CA PRO A 11 11.06 -18.08 -5.95
C PRO A 11 9.68 -17.62 -5.45
N ALA A 12 8.66 -18.47 -5.54
CA ALA A 12 7.33 -18.17 -5.01
C ALA A 12 7.33 -18.14 -3.47
N VAL A 13 7.93 -19.15 -2.81
CA VAL A 13 8.10 -19.14 -1.34
C VAL A 13 8.82 -17.87 -0.89
N TYR A 14 9.96 -17.58 -1.49
CA TYR A 14 10.78 -16.43 -1.17
C TYR A 14 9.98 -15.13 -1.34
N PHE A 15 9.25 -14.99 -2.45
CA PHE A 15 8.39 -13.85 -2.69
C PHE A 15 7.36 -13.65 -1.57
N PHE A 16 6.61 -14.69 -1.22
CA PHE A 16 5.58 -14.60 -0.19
C PHE A 16 6.16 -14.39 1.21
N LEU A 17 7.28 -15.02 1.56
CA LEU A 17 7.95 -14.80 2.84
C LEU A 17 8.52 -13.39 2.95
N ALA A 18 9.18 -12.88 1.90
CA ALA A 18 9.77 -11.54 1.93
C ALA A 18 8.68 -10.46 2.03
N HIS A 19 7.63 -10.53 1.21
CA HIS A 19 6.57 -9.52 1.21
C HIS A 19 5.63 -9.68 2.41
N GLY A 20 5.20 -10.92 2.69
CA GLY A 20 4.36 -11.24 3.83
C GLY A 20 5.07 -11.00 5.17
N GLY A 21 6.39 -11.20 5.22
CA GLY A 21 7.22 -10.92 6.40
C GLY A 21 7.22 -9.44 6.77
N VAL A 22 7.39 -8.54 5.79
CA VAL A 22 7.34 -7.08 6.03
C VAL A 22 5.95 -6.66 6.56
N VAL A 23 4.88 -7.19 5.98
CA VAL A 23 3.50 -6.92 6.42
C VAL A 23 3.28 -7.45 7.84
N THR A 24 3.66 -8.70 8.10
CA THR A 24 3.53 -9.33 9.42
C THR A 24 4.33 -8.59 10.49
N ALA A 25 5.58 -8.22 10.20
CA ALA A 25 6.43 -7.46 11.12
C ALA A 25 5.79 -6.09 11.46
N SER A 26 5.30 -5.39 10.44
CA SER A 26 4.59 -4.11 10.63
C SER A 26 3.33 -4.30 11.48
N ALA A 27 2.55 -5.35 11.22
CA ALA A 27 1.35 -5.67 11.99
C ALA A 27 1.69 -5.98 13.45
N VAL A 28 2.70 -6.80 13.73
CA VAL A 28 3.14 -7.12 15.10
C VAL A 28 3.56 -5.87 15.85
N LEU A 29 4.35 -4.98 15.23
CA LEU A 29 4.78 -3.74 15.88
C LEU A 29 3.60 -2.83 16.25
N VAL A 30 2.61 -2.71 15.36
CA VAL A 30 1.49 -1.80 15.55
C VAL A 30 0.41 -2.39 16.46
N PHE A 31 -0.06 -3.62 16.18
CA PHE A 31 -1.09 -4.30 16.97
C PHE A 31 -0.55 -4.77 18.33
N GLY A 32 0.73 -5.12 18.41
CA GLY A 32 1.44 -5.40 19.67
C GLY A 32 1.74 -4.16 20.50
N ARG A 33 1.33 -2.95 20.05
CA ARG A 33 1.54 -1.66 20.72
C ARG A 33 3.00 -1.28 20.99
N ILE A 34 3.94 -1.90 20.27
CA ILE A 34 5.37 -1.57 20.35
C ILE A 34 5.63 -0.21 19.68
N GLN A 35 5.00 0.04 18.52
CA GLN A 35 5.07 1.31 17.82
C GLN A 35 3.67 1.72 17.33
N PRO A 36 2.88 2.44 18.14
CA PRO A 36 1.53 2.84 17.78
C PRO A 36 1.50 3.85 16.62
N LEU A 37 0.40 3.87 15.87
CA LEU A 37 0.22 4.83 14.77
C LEU A 37 0.17 6.27 15.31
N ARG A 38 1.05 7.12 14.76
CA ARG A 38 1.06 8.56 15.05
C ARG A 38 -0.18 9.26 14.47
N ARG A 39 -0.52 10.42 15.03
CA ARG A 39 -1.58 11.28 14.46
C ARG A 39 -1.26 11.60 12.99
N GLY A 40 -2.27 11.47 12.13
CA GLY A 40 -2.12 11.70 10.69
C GLY A 40 -1.33 10.62 9.93
N ALA A 41 -1.05 9.45 10.54
CA ALA A 41 -0.29 8.38 9.88
C ALA A 41 -0.88 7.95 8.53
N LEU A 42 -2.21 7.82 8.42
CA LEU A 42 -2.89 7.48 7.16
C LEU A 42 -2.54 8.48 6.05
N TRP A 43 -2.72 9.77 6.31
CA TRP A 43 -2.50 10.82 5.32
C TRP A 43 -1.03 10.92 4.92
N ARG A 44 -0.12 10.85 5.91
CA ARG A 44 1.32 10.88 5.65
C ARG A 44 1.76 9.71 4.77
N SER A 45 1.35 8.49 5.12
CA SER A 45 1.77 7.30 4.39
C SER A 45 1.16 7.24 2.99
N TYR A 46 -0.11 7.63 2.84
CA TYR A 46 -0.76 7.69 1.52
C TYR A 46 -0.15 8.80 0.65
N ALA A 47 0.11 10.00 1.20
CA ALA A 47 0.76 11.09 0.46
C ALA A 47 2.18 10.70 -0.01
N LEU A 48 2.95 10.02 0.85
CA LEU A 48 4.27 9.49 0.46
C LEU A 48 4.17 8.48 -0.67
N LEU A 49 3.19 7.56 -0.61
CA LEU A 49 2.94 6.60 -1.70
C LEU A 49 2.56 7.32 -3.00
N THR A 50 1.67 8.30 -2.95
CA THR A 50 1.26 9.07 -4.13
C THR A 50 2.44 9.85 -4.72
N ALA A 51 3.23 10.52 -3.88
CA ALA A 51 4.43 11.24 -4.33
C ALA A 51 5.45 10.30 -4.97
N TYR A 52 5.71 9.15 -4.34
CA TYR A 52 6.60 8.13 -4.90
C TYR A 52 6.10 7.59 -6.24
N THR A 53 4.77 7.38 -6.36
CA THR A 53 4.13 6.95 -7.60
C THR A 53 4.30 7.98 -8.71
N MET A 54 4.16 9.28 -8.41
CA MET A 54 4.39 10.36 -9.39
C MET A 54 5.85 10.38 -9.87
N VAL A 55 6.81 10.26 -8.95
CA VAL A 55 8.24 10.20 -9.27
C VAL A 55 8.55 9.01 -10.18
N LEU A 56 8.04 7.83 -9.83
CA LEU A 56 8.22 6.64 -10.67
C LEU A 56 7.48 6.74 -12.00
N GLY A 57 6.32 7.40 -12.06
CA GLY A 57 5.60 7.64 -13.30
C GLY A 57 6.43 8.47 -14.28
N ALA A 58 7.05 9.56 -13.80
CA ALA A 58 7.95 10.38 -14.60
C ALA A 58 9.19 9.57 -15.04
N PHE A 59 9.83 8.85 -14.11
CA PHE A 59 10.98 8.01 -14.39
C PHE A 59 10.68 6.93 -15.45
N ASN A 60 9.54 6.22 -15.30
CA ASN A 60 9.09 5.22 -16.24
C ASN A 60 8.91 5.80 -17.66
N GLY A 61 8.34 7.01 -17.77
CA GLY A 61 8.18 7.69 -19.05
C GLY A 61 9.51 8.03 -19.73
N VAL A 62 10.54 8.38 -18.96
CA VAL A 62 11.87 8.72 -19.48
C VAL A 62 12.67 7.47 -19.89
N VAL A 63 12.65 6.43 -19.04
CA VAL A 63 13.51 5.24 -19.20
C VAL A 63 12.81 4.10 -19.96
N GLY A 64 11.50 4.21 -20.21
CA GLY A 64 10.69 3.13 -20.79
C GLY A 64 10.44 1.96 -19.83
N ALA A 65 10.78 2.15 -18.55
CA ALA A 65 10.49 1.21 -17.48
C ALA A 65 8.98 1.17 -17.16
N ASN A 66 8.56 0.20 -16.34
CA ASN A 66 7.15 0.08 -15.93
C ASN A 66 7.04 -0.38 -14.48
N TYR A 67 7.75 0.32 -13.59
CA TYR A 67 7.59 0.11 -12.15
C TYR A 67 6.17 0.45 -11.72
N MET A 68 5.66 -0.30 -10.73
CA MET A 68 4.28 -0.18 -10.21
C MET A 68 3.18 -0.32 -11.26
N TYR A 69 3.50 -0.81 -12.46
CA TYR A 69 2.55 -0.95 -13.58
C TYR A 69 1.85 0.36 -13.97
N LEU A 70 2.58 1.48 -13.93
CA LEU A 70 2.00 2.82 -14.19
C LEU A 70 1.79 3.12 -15.67
N CYS A 71 2.60 2.54 -16.55
CA CYS A 71 2.53 2.78 -18.00
C CYS A 71 1.77 1.67 -18.72
N ARG A 72 1.83 0.44 -18.21
CA ARG A 72 1.16 -0.73 -18.79
C ARG A 72 0.82 -1.77 -17.72
N LYS A 73 -0.28 -2.49 -17.92
CA LYS A 73 -0.70 -3.59 -17.04
C LYS A 73 0.30 -4.75 -17.07
N PRO A 74 0.37 -5.57 -16.00
CA PRO A 74 1.12 -6.82 -16.02
C PRO A 74 0.63 -7.74 -17.15
N ARG A 75 1.53 -8.60 -17.64
CA ARG A 75 1.18 -9.59 -18.67
C ARG A 75 0.40 -10.77 -18.11
N ASN A 76 0.53 -11.02 -16.80
CA ASN A 76 -0.23 -12.02 -16.08
C ASN A 76 -1.57 -11.43 -15.60
N PRO A 77 -2.64 -12.25 -15.49
CA PRO A 77 -3.92 -11.81 -14.97
C PRO A 77 -3.78 -11.15 -13.60
N SER A 78 -4.42 -9.99 -13.42
CA SER A 78 -4.30 -9.20 -12.20
C SER A 78 -5.60 -8.47 -11.85
N LEU A 79 -5.69 -7.99 -10.61
CA LEU A 79 -6.81 -7.13 -10.19
C LEU A 79 -6.91 -5.84 -11.04
N LEU A 80 -5.80 -5.38 -11.64
CA LEU A 80 -5.78 -4.19 -12.48
C LEU A 80 -6.60 -4.39 -13.77
N ASP A 81 -6.83 -5.62 -14.21
CA ASP A 81 -7.63 -5.92 -15.40
C ASP A 81 -9.09 -5.52 -15.22
N TRP A 82 -9.58 -5.56 -13.98
CA TRP A 82 -10.95 -5.22 -13.59
C TRP A 82 -11.19 -3.71 -13.43
N LEU A 83 -10.13 -2.90 -13.40
CA LEU A 83 -10.18 -1.47 -13.09
C LEU A 83 -10.28 -0.57 -14.35
N GLY A 84 -10.51 -1.14 -15.53
CA GLY A 84 -10.70 -0.39 -16.78
C GLY A 84 -9.41 -0.12 -17.57
N PRO A 85 -9.48 0.64 -18.68
CA PRO A 85 -8.32 0.92 -19.54
C PRO A 85 -7.34 1.90 -18.89
N TRP A 86 -6.13 1.99 -19.44
CA TRP A 86 -5.18 3.05 -19.07
C TRP A 86 -5.74 4.42 -19.54
N PRO A 87 -5.65 5.50 -18.75
CA PRO A 87 -5.08 5.63 -17.41
C PRO A 87 -6.10 5.46 -16.27
N ILE A 88 -7.35 5.11 -16.55
CA ILE A 88 -8.46 5.03 -15.57
C ILE A 88 -8.15 4.05 -14.44
N TYR A 89 -7.51 2.91 -14.75
CA TYR A 89 -7.14 1.95 -13.70
C TYR A 89 -6.14 2.50 -12.68
N LEU A 90 -5.38 3.56 -13.00
CA LEU A 90 -4.49 4.21 -12.05
C LEU A 90 -5.29 4.93 -10.97
N ALA A 91 -6.37 5.62 -11.35
CA ALA A 91 -7.29 6.23 -10.42
C ALA A 91 -8.04 5.17 -9.60
N GLY A 92 -8.49 4.08 -10.25
CA GLY A 92 -9.07 2.93 -9.55
C GLY A 92 -8.09 2.31 -8.54
N GLY A 93 -6.85 2.09 -8.95
CA GLY A 93 -5.79 1.55 -8.09
C GLY A 93 -5.44 2.46 -6.93
N ALA A 94 -5.39 3.78 -7.15
CA ALA A 94 -5.22 4.77 -6.10
C ALA A 94 -6.38 4.72 -5.10
N GLY A 95 -7.63 4.63 -5.59
CA GLY A 95 -8.83 4.49 -4.75
C GLY A 95 -8.81 3.21 -3.90
N VAL A 96 -8.51 2.06 -4.51
CA VAL A 96 -8.36 0.78 -3.79
C VAL A 96 -7.24 0.88 -2.75
N GLY A 97 -6.10 1.46 -3.11
CA GLY A 97 -4.99 1.70 -2.19
C GLY A 97 -5.40 2.56 -0.99
N PHE A 98 -6.14 3.66 -1.23
CA PHE A 98 -6.64 4.52 -0.17
C PHE A 98 -7.58 3.76 0.78
N VAL A 99 -8.52 2.97 0.23
CA VAL A 99 -9.44 2.15 1.02
C VAL A 99 -8.69 1.17 1.91
N LEU A 100 -7.65 0.52 1.38
CA LEU A 100 -6.81 -0.40 2.18
C LEU A 100 -6.09 0.33 3.32
N PHE A 101 -5.49 1.49 3.06
CA PHE A 101 -4.85 2.31 4.11
C PHE A 101 -5.86 2.75 5.16
N TRP A 102 -7.07 3.11 4.74
CA TRP A 102 -8.16 3.49 5.62
C TRP A 102 -8.63 2.33 6.52
N LEU A 103 -8.83 1.14 5.95
CA LEU A 103 -9.21 -0.05 6.71
C LEU A 103 -8.14 -0.45 7.73
N LEU A 104 -6.85 -0.37 7.37
CA LEU A 104 -5.74 -0.64 8.30
C LEU A 104 -5.67 0.40 9.43
N TRP A 105 -5.97 1.67 9.14
CA TRP A 105 -5.95 2.73 10.13
C TRP A 105 -7.16 2.72 11.08
N LEU A 106 -8.34 2.34 10.58
CA LEU A 106 -9.62 2.39 11.30
C LEU A 106 -9.60 1.77 12.72
N PRO A 107 -9.12 0.52 12.93
CA PRO A 107 -9.09 -0.10 14.27
C PRO A 107 -8.04 0.52 15.21
N LEU A 108 -7.05 1.23 14.65
CA LEU A 108 -5.86 1.73 15.35
C LEU A 108 -5.85 3.25 15.48
N ARG A 109 -6.96 3.91 15.12
CA ARG A 109 -7.07 5.37 15.15
C ARG A 109 -6.82 5.90 16.56
N PRO A 110 -5.91 6.88 16.75
CA PRO A 110 -5.76 7.55 18.03
C PRO A 110 -7.09 8.17 18.44
N ARG A 111 -7.65 7.76 19.59
CA ARG A 111 -8.83 8.42 20.15
C ARG A 111 -8.41 9.82 20.58
N ALA A 112 -9.24 10.83 20.28
CA ALA A 112 -9.02 12.17 20.80
C ALA A 112 -9.03 12.12 22.34
N PRO A 113 -8.19 12.90 23.02
CA PRO A 113 -8.29 13.03 24.47
C PRO A 113 -9.70 13.52 24.78
N THR A 114 -10.50 12.67 25.42
CA THR A 114 -11.78 13.08 25.98
C THR A 114 -11.48 14.25 26.90
N SER A 115 -11.99 15.43 26.58
CA SER A 115 -12.00 16.56 27.49
C SER A 115 -12.81 16.14 28.72
N ARG A 116 -12.14 15.54 29.69
CA ARG A 116 -12.68 15.31 31.03
C ARG A 116 -12.94 16.70 31.59
N GLN A 117 -14.22 17.04 31.63
CA GLN A 117 -14.86 18.01 32.51
C GLN A 117 -13.85 18.80 33.37
N ALA A 118 -13.56 20.02 32.94
CA ALA A 118 -13.17 21.06 33.88
C ALA A 118 -14.41 21.35 34.72
N GLY A 119 -14.58 20.59 35.80
CA GLY A 119 -15.47 20.90 36.88
C GLY A 119 -14.71 21.70 37.93
N SER A 120 -15.15 22.94 38.15
CA SER A 120 -15.28 23.57 39.47
C SER A 120 -16.17 24.80 39.29
#